data_AF-A0A351L9J4-F1
#
_entry.id   AF-A0A351L9J4-F1
#
_cell.length_a   1.000
_cell.length_b   1.000
_cell.length_c   1.000
_cell.angle_alpha   90.00
_cell.angle_beta   90.00
_cell.angle_gamma   90.00
#
_symmetry.space_group_name_H-M   'P 1'
#
loop_
_entity.id
_entity.type
_entity.pdbx_description
1 polymer ?
#
loop_
_entity_poly.entity_id
_entity_poly.type
_entity_poly.pdbx_seq_one_letter_code
_entity_poly.pdbx_strand_id
1 'polypeptide(L)'
;MNGNRFPPELLSLPVAQRIAYFNDYTMAHPRLVEAFVDLKRAIYQAPGVSLIFVFGPTGVGKTTLLRRLIQKIISATLPELEVDKGQMPIVGIEAMSPEFSQFDWKDFYLRILKALNEPLIDKKISYRDTKLKLRHAVESALINRHPDALYIDEAHHLAKLASGRKLKDQPEALKSLSSLAKVRIVMVGTYDLMPLINLGDQLCRRSKSIHFPLYHADCDEDVFAFKSVLHTFERHLPLPEAPDLLQHWEDCYIHSVGCVGVLKDWLSQTLSAVLEERPDSPTITLKDLSQHALPVSQCLIMLKAAQQGEEKLKNTQAELDQLRSAMGLLRKFPQMSTETTDSTSEQQPNTPFSRTKNKNVGKSKPRRYRVGGSSQC
;
A
#
# COMPACT_ATOMS: atom_id res chain seq x y z
N MET A 1 -15.17 -26.97 9.59
CA MET A 1 -16.62 -26.73 9.51
C MET A 1 -16.85 -25.73 8.38
N ASN A 2 -17.24 -26.21 7.19
CA ASN A 2 -17.61 -25.33 6.08
C ASN A 2 -19.02 -24.81 6.34
N GLY A 3 -19.13 -23.80 7.20
CA GLY A 3 -20.36 -23.07 7.46
C GLY A 3 -20.66 -22.18 6.27
N ASN A 4 -21.51 -22.66 5.37
CA ASN A 4 -21.92 -21.93 4.18
C ASN A 4 -22.94 -20.81 4.53
N ARG A 5 -23.30 -20.65 5.82
CA ARG A 5 -24.18 -19.64 6.41
C ARG A 5 -23.72 -19.38 7.86
N PHE A 6 -24.19 -18.29 8.48
CA PHE A 6 -24.03 -18.06 9.92
C PHE A 6 -24.69 -19.19 10.78
N PRO A 7 -24.20 -19.48 12.01
CA PRO A 7 -24.81 -20.45 12.92
C PRO A 7 -26.26 -20.11 13.28
N PRO A 8 -27.25 -21.01 13.08
CA PRO A 8 -28.67 -20.71 13.32
C PRO A 8 -28.99 -20.22 14.74
N GLU A 9 -28.21 -20.66 15.73
CA GLU A 9 -28.37 -20.28 17.14
C GLU A 9 -28.21 -18.78 17.34
N LEU A 10 -27.46 -18.08 16.47
CA LEU A 10 -27.28 -16.62 16.53
C LEU A 10 -28.60 -15.86 16.48
N LEU A 11 -29.64 -16.39 15.81
CA LEU A 11 -30.94 -15.71 15.74
C LEU A 11 -31.65 -15.62 17.08
N SER A 12 -31.34 -16.53 18.01
CA SER A 12 -31.88 -16.53 19.37
C SER A 12 -31.07 -15.68 20.35
N LEU A 13 -29.89 -15.21 19.94
CA LEU A 13 -29.00 -14.43 20.78
C LEU A 13 -29.37 -12.94 20.76
N PRO A 14 -28.95 -12.17 21.79
CA PRO A 14 -29.14 -10.73 21.81
C PRO A 14 -28.60 -10.05 20.55
N VAL A 15 -29.27 -8.97 20.12
CA VAL A 15 -28.89 -8.16 18.94
C VAL A 15 -27.40 -7.80 18.92
N ALA A 16 -26.84 -7.41 20.06
CA ALA A 16 -25.43 -7.07 20.19
C ALA A 16 -24.49 -8.21 19.76
N GLN A 17 -24.84 -9.47 20.05
CA GLN A 17 -24.02 -10.64 19.68
C GLN A 17 -24.16 -10.96 18.18
N ARG A 18 -25.35 -10.77 17.61
CA ARG A 18 -25.57 -10.90 16.16
C ARG A 18 -24.74 -9.87 15.39
N ILE A 19 -24.77 -8.61 15.83
CA ILE A 19 -23.96 -7.52 15.25
C ILE A 19 -22.46 -7.84 15.39
N ALA A 20 -22.01 -8.22 16.59
CA ALA A 20 -20.61 -8.56 16.85
C ALA A 20 -20.13 -9.69 15.93
N TYR A 21 -20.93 -10.74 15.76
CA TYR A 21 -20.61 -11.83 14.84
C TYR A 21 -20.32 -11.35 13.42
N PHE A 22 -21.20 -10.51 12.85
CA PHE A 22 -21.01 -10.04 11.48
C PHE A 22 -19.87 -9.03 11.37
N ASN A 23 -19.63 -8.22 12.40
CA ASN A 23 -18.49 -7.31 12.48
C ASN A 23 -17.15 -8.06 12.45
N ASP A 24 -17.05 -9.16 13.19
CA ASP A 24 -15.85 -10.02 13.23
C ASP A 24 -15.73 -10.96 12.03
N TYR A 25 -16.85 -11.23 11.35
CA TYR A 25 -16.86 -12.09 10.18
C TYR A 25 -15.99 -11.52 9.06
N THR A 26 -15.08 -12.36 8.57
CA THR A 26 -14.25 -12.08 7.40
C THR A 26 -14.20 -13.32 6.52
N MET A 27 -14.14 -13.11 5.22
CA MET A 27 -14.10 -14.20 4.24
C MET A 27 -12.93 -14.06 3.28
N ALA A 28 -12.51 -15.19 2.73
CA ALA A 28 -11.55 -15.21 1.63
C ALA A 28 -12.26 -14.86 0.32
N HIS A 29 -11.60 -14.07 -0.52
CA HIS A 29 -12.01 -13.81 -1.89
C HIS A 29 -10.76 -13.79 -2.79
N PRO A 30 -10.88 -14.00 -4.12
CA PRO A 30 -9.73 -14.19 -5.00
C PRO A 30 -8.58 -13.18 -4.80
N ARG A 31 -8.89 -11.88 -4.85
CA ARG A 31 -7.87 -10.82 -4.67
C ARG A 31 -7.18 -10.83 -3.30
N LEU A 32 -7.90 -11.14 -2.21
CA LEU A 32 -7.32 -11.25 -0.87
C LEU A 32 -6.41 -12.48 -0.76
N VAL A 33 -6.80 -13.59 -1.37
CA VAL A 33 -6.01 -14.84 -1.38
C VAL A 33 -4.73 -14.64 -2.17
N GLU A 34 -4.82 -14.02 -3.36
CA GLU A 34 -3.67 -13.68 -4.19
C GLU A 34 -2.68 -12.79 -3.42
N ALA A 35 -3.16 -11.66 -2.87
CA ALA A 35 -2.34 -10.74 -2.11
C ALA A 35 -1.71 -11.40 -0.86
N PHE A 36 -2.45 -12.29 -0.19
CA PHE A 36 -1.94 -13.07 0.94
C PHE A 36 -0.81 -14.02 0.53
N VAL A 37 -0.99 -14.76 -0.56
CA VAL A 37 0.00 -15.69 -1.08
C VAL A 37 1.27 -14.93 -1.48
N ASP A 38 1.13 -13.82 -2.19
CA ASP A 38 2.26 -13.01 -2.64
C ASP A 38 3.00 -12.36 -1.47
N LEU A 39 2.27 -11.87 -0.45
CA LEU A 39 2.88 -11.30 0.74
C LEU A 39 3.64 -12.35 1.55
N LYS A 40 3.04 -13.53 1.74
CA LYS A 40 3.71 -14.65 2.40
C LYS A 40 4.98 -15.08 1.64
N ARG A 41 4.92 -15.18 0.31
CA ARG A 41 6.08 -15.47 -0.53
C ARG A 41 7.15 -14.39 -0.41
N ALA A 42 6.77 -13.12 -0.38
CA ALA A 42 7.71 -12.01 -0.22
C ALA A 42 8.43 -12.05 1.14
N ILE A 43 7.74 -12.46 2.21
CA ILE A 43 8.32 -12.58 3.55
C ILE A 43 9.27 -13.78 3.64
N TYR A 44 8.91 -14.95 3.12
CA TYR A 44 9.69 -16.17 3.39
C TYR A 44 10.57 -16.65 2.22
N GLN A 45 10.22 -16.29 0.98
CA GLN A 45 10.76 -16.91 -0.24
C GLN A 45 11.40 -15.91 -1.22
N ALA A 46 11.58 -14.65 -0.81
CA ALA A 46 12.21 -13.63 -1.64
C ALA A 46 13.63 -13.28 -1.10
N PRO A 47 14.69 -13.96 -1.56
CA PRO A 47 16.05 -13.63 -1.17
C PRO A 47 16.44 -12.24 -1.69
N GLY A 48 17.14 -11.47 -0.84
CA GLY A 48 17.61 -10.12 -1.19
C GLY A 48 16.53 -9.02 -1.12
N VAL A 49 15.26 -9.38 -0.94
CA VAL A 49 14.19 -8.41 -0.63
C VAL A 49 14.25 -8.06 0.86
N SER A 50 14.34 -6.77 1.15
CA SER A 50 14.33 -6.22 2.51
C SER A 50 13.07 -5.41 2.79
N LEU A 51 12.48 -4.78 1.76
CA LEU A 51 11.28 -3.98 1.87
C LEU A 51 10.17 -4.58 0.99
N ILE A 52 8.96 -4.68 1.54
CA ILE A 52 7.79 -5.20 0.84
C ILE A 52 6.72 -4.10 0.91
N PHE A 53 6.17 -3.71 -0.24
CA PHE A 53 5.17 -2.66 -0.36
C PHE A 53 3.85 -3.30 -0.76
N VAL A 54 2.83 -3.16 0.08
CA VAL A 54 1.46 -3.59 -0.20
C VAL A 54 0.59 -2.34 -0.33
N PHE A 55 0.03 -2.12 -1.50
CA PHE A 55 -0.77 -0.91 -1.76
C PHE A 55 -1.99 -1.19 -2.62
N GLY A 56 -3.01 -0.37 -2.43
CA GLY A 56 -4.31 -0.49 -3.08
C GLY A 56 -5.28 0.56 -2.57
N PRO A 57 -6.51 0.63 -3.12
CA PRO A 57 -7.48 1.64 -2.73
C PRO A 57 -7.92 1.48 -1.27
N THR A 58 -8.41 2.57 -0.68
CA THR A 58 -8.98 2.55 0.68
C THR A 58 -10.20 1.64 0.69
N GLY A 59 -10.32 0.81 1.73
CA GLY A 59 -11.44 -0.13 1.86
C GLY A 59 -11.34 -1.40 0.98
N VAL A 60 -10.22 -1.68 0.30
CA VAL A 60 -10.07 -2.94 -0.46
C VAL A 60 -9.87 -4.19 0.43
N GLY A 61 -9.44 -4.01 1.68
CA GLY A 61 -9.19 -5.11 2.63
C GLY A 61 -7.74 -5.28 3.11
N LYS A 62 -6.88 -4.27 2.95
CA LYS A 62 -5.47 -4.31 3.39
C LYS A 62 -5.27 -4.65 4.88
N THR A 63 -6.06 -4.04 5.77
CA THR A 63 -6.01 -4.36 7.21
C THR A 63 -6.45 -5.80 7.48
N THR A 64 -7.44 -6.30 6.75
CA THR A 64 -7.86 -7.71 6.83
C THR A 64 -6.77 -8.66 6.31
N LEU A 65 -6.07 -8.29 5.24
CA LEU A 65 -4.89 -9.01 4.75
C LEU A 65 -3.80 -9.12 5.83
N LEU A 66 -3.44 -8.00 6.47
CA LEU A 66 -2.47 -7.98 7.58
C LEU A 66 -2.93 -8.86 8.74
N ARG A 67 -4.17 -8.71 9.19
CA ARG A 67 -4.75 -9.51 10.30
C ARG A 67 -4.65 -11.01 10.01
N ARG A 68 -5.02 -11.43 8.79
CA ARG A 68 -4.96 -12.84 8.36
C ARG A 68 -3.52 -13.34 8.26
N LEU A 69 -2.59 -12.52 7.78
CA LEU A 69 -1.16 -12.85 7.78
C LEU A 69 -0.65 -13.09 9.21
N ILE A 70 -0.91 -12.15 10.12
CA ILE A 70 -0.48 -12.21 11.52
C ILE A 70 -1.00 -13.48 12.19
N GLN A 71 -2.30 -13.76 12.06
CA GLN A 71 -2.91 -14.98 12.60
C GLN A 71 -2.23 -16.25 12.09
N LYS A 72 -1.94 -16.31 10.78
CA LYS A 72 -1.31 -17.47 10.15
C LYS A 72 0.16 -17.64 10.53
N ILE A 73 0.91 -16.56 10.67
CA ILE A 73 2.30 -16.58 11.12
C ILE A 73 2.34 -17.05 12.58
N ILE A 74 1.60 -16.40 13.48
CA ILE A 74 1.56 -16.78 14.90
C ILE A 74 1.18 -18.26 15.06
N SER A 75 0.12 -18.71 14.39
CA SER A 75 -0.32 -20.12 14.47
C SER A 75 0.74 -21.11 14.00
N ALA A 76 1.57 -20.73 13.02
CA ALA A 76 2.64 -21.58 12.51
C ALA A 76 3.87 -21.61 13.44
N THR A 77 4.16 -20.50 14.13
CA THR A 77 5.29 -20.35 15.06
C THR A 77 4.98 -20.87 16.48
N LEU A 78 3.73 -21.21 16.81
CA LEU A 78 3.34 -21.68 18.16
C LEU A 78 4.30 -22.75 18.75
N PRO A 79 4.75 -23.78 18.01
CA PRO A 79 5.67 -24.78 18.57
C PRO A 79 7.04 -24.21 18.95
N GLU A 80 7.53 -23.21 18.21
CA GLU A 80 8.83 -22.56 18.43
C GLU A 80 8.76 -21.59 19.63
N LEU A 81 7.61 -20.93 19.82
CA LEU A 81 7.35 -20.02 20.95
C LEU A 81 7.36 -20.71 22.32
N GLU A 82 7.10 -22.02 22.37
CA GLU A 82 7.26 -22.80 23.61
C GLU A 82 8.72 -22.94 24.02
N VAL A 83 9.64 -22.95 23.04
CA VAL A 83 11.09 -23.06 23.25
C VAL A 83 11.70 -21.67 23.51
N ASP A 84 11.38 -20.69 22.65
CA ASP A 84 11.79 -19.30 22.81
C ASP A 84 10.58 -18.39 23.05
N LYS A 85 10.23 -18.24 24.32
CA LYS A 85 9.16 -17.33 24.78
C LYS A 85 9.49 -15.85 24.55
N GLY A 86 10.75 -15.53 24.22
CA GLY A 86 11.20 -14.20 23.90
C GLY A 86 10.90 -13.78 22.46
N GLN A 87 10.70 -14.75 21.56
CA GLN A 87 10.47 -14.50 20.14
C GLN A 87 9.11 -13.81 19.90
N MET A 88 9.09 -12.89 18.94
CA MET A 88 7.86 -12.29 18.42
C MET A 88 7.85 -12.46 16.90
N PRO A 89 7.08 -13.40 16.33
CA PRO A 89 7.26 -13.80 14.93
C PRO A 89 6.86 -12.71 13.94
N ILE A 90 5.94 -11.83 14.34
CA ILE A 90 5.56 -10.66 13.57
C ILE A 90 5.24 -9.52 14.53
N VAL A 91 5.69 -8.32 14.18
CA VAL A 91 5.46 -7.10 14.96
C VAL A 91 5.01 -6.03 13.98
N GLY A 92 4.18 -5.09 14.42
CA GLY A 92 3.94 -3.93 13.62
C GLY A 92 3.25 -2.80 14.33
N ILE A 93 3.19 -1.69 13.60
CA ILE A 93 2.69 -0.41 14.07
C ILE A 93 1.91 0.26 12.95
N GLU A 94 1.06 1.20 13.31
CA GLU A 94 0.47 2.16 12.36
C GLU A 94 1.38 3.40 12.27
N ALA A 95 1.69 3.84 11.07
CA ALA A 95 2.42 5.07 10.84
C ALA A 95 1.49 6.26 11.07
N MET A 96 1.84 7.13 12.03
CA MET A 96 1.04 8.31 12.33
C MET A 96 1.14 9.34 11.20
N SER A 97 -0.01 9.96 10.89
CA SER A 97 0.01 11.18 10.10
C SER A 97 0.81 12.25 10.85
N PRO A 98 1.82 12.87 10.22
CA PRO A 98 2.57 13.92 10.87
C PRO A 98 1.66 15.15 11.11
N GLU A 99 1.66 15.67 12.34
CA GLU A 99 0.93 16.90 12.69
C GLU A 99 1.55 18.15 12.03
N PHE A 100 2.86 18.07 11.72
CA PHE A 100 3.66 19.15 11.13
C PHE A 100 4.39 18.66 9.87
N SER A 101 5.10 19.56 9.18
CA SER A 101 5.78 19.31 7.88
C SER A 101 6.79 18.15 7.78
N GLN A 102 7.05 17.37 8.85
CA GLN A 102 8.05 16.28 8.87
C GLN A 102 7.56 15.06 9.64
N PHE A 103 7.95 13.88 9.15
CA PHE A 103 7.72 12.60 9.84
C PHE A 103 8.51 12.50 11.15
N ASP A 104 7.83 12.17 12.24
CA ASP A 104 8.45 12.02 13.56
C ASP A 104 9.08 10.63 13.75
N TRP A 105 10.35 10.53 13.37
CA TRP A 105 11.16 9.32 13.59
C TRP A 105 11.30 8.93 15.06
N LYS A 106 11.24 9.87 16.02
CA LYS A 106 11.37 9.51 17.43
C LYS A 106 10.13 8.79 17.92
N ASP A 107 8.95 9.34 17.63
CA ASP A 107 7.67 8.70 17.94
C ASP A 107 7.57 7.32 17.25
N PHE A 108 7.96 7.25 15.97
CA PHE A 108 8.02 5.99 15.24
C PHE A 108 8.86 4.91 15.94
N TYR A 109 10.10 5.23 16.36
CA TYR A 109 10.94 4.28 17.08
C TYR A 109 10.37 3.88 18.45
N LEU A 110 9.77 4.84 19.19
CA LEU A 110 9.13 4.54 20.47
C LEU A 110 7.94 3.60 20.32
N ARG A 111 7.12 3.77 19.28
CA ARG A 111 6.00 2.88 18.98
C ARG A 111 6.48 1.47 18.64
N ILE A 112 7.56 1.33 17.88
CA ILE A 112 8.15 0.01 17.61
C ILE A 112 8.62 -0.65 18.91
N LEU A 113 9.33 0.08 19.77
CA LEU A 113 9.80 -0.46 21.06
C LEU A 113 8.63 -0.89 21.97
N LYS A 114 7.54 -0.13 21.98
CA LYS A 114 6.31 -0.52 22.68
C LYS A 114 5.69 -1.78 22.08
N ALA A 115 5.60 -1.86 20.74
CA ALA A 115 5.08 -3.04 20.04
C ALA A 115 5.96 -4.30 20.24
N LEU A 116 7.26 -4.12 20.46
CA LEU A 116 8.22 -5.18 20.80
C LEU A 116 8.18 -5.59 22.29
N ASN A 117 7.30 -4.99 23.09
CA ASN A 117 7.25 -5.15 24.53
C ASN A 117 8.64 -4.99 25.18
N GLU A 118 9.37 -3.93 24.84
CA GLU A 118 10.69 -3.65 25.42
C GLU A 118 10.56 -3.47 26.95
N PRO A 119 11.23 -4.29 27.77
CA PRO A 119 11.02 -4.26 29.22
C PRO A 119 11.42 -2.93 29.83
N LEU A 120 10.57 -2.39 30.71
CA LEU A 120 10.81 -1.14 31.44
C LEU A 120 11.10 0.05 30.52
N ILE A 121 10.49 0.10 29.34
CA ILE A 121 10.70 1.16 28.34
C ILE A 121 10.57 2.56 28.95
N ASP A 122 9.57 2.78 29.81
CA ASP A 122 9.31 4.09 30.44
C ASP A 122 10.42 4.53 31.42
N LYS A 123 11.25 3.58 31.89
CA LYS A 123 12.40 3.85 32.76
C LYS A 123 13.72 3.95 31.98
N LYS A 124 13.85 3.22 30.87
CA LYS A 124 15.08 3.14 30.06
C LYS A 124 15.16 4.23 28.98
N ILE A 125 14.00 4.65 28.46
CA ILE A 125 13.89 5.41 27.24
C ILE A 125 12.96 6.61 27.46
N SER A 126 13.42 7.79 27.05
CA SER A 126 12.65 9.03 27.09
C SER A 126 12.49 9.59 25.68
N TYR A 127 11.39 10.29 25.39
CA TYR A 127 11.25 11.06 24.14
C TYR A 127 12.36 12.13 23.98
N ARG A 128 12.96 12.55 25.09
CA ARG A 128 14.13 13.46 25.10
C ARG A 128 15.42 12.81 24.59
N ASP A 129 15.48 11.48 24.51
CA ASP A 129 16.63 10.77 23.98
C ASP A 129 16.92 11.14 22.51
N THR A 130 18.16 10.91 22.10
CA THR A 130 18.58 11.16 20.73
C THR A 130 17.94 10.14 19.78
N LYS A 131 17.68 10.56 18.54
CA LYS A 131 17.16 9.67 17.49
C LYS A 131 18.03 8.42 17.29
N LEU A 132 19.35 8.58 17.42
CA LEU A 132 20.33 7.49 17.30
C LEU A 132 20.18 6.47 18.42
N LYS A 133 20.03 6.92 19.68
CA LYS A 133 19.82 6.01 20.83
C LYS A 133 18.53 5.21 20.69
N LEU A 134 17.42 5.86 20.28
CA LEU A 134 16.15 5.18 20.02
C LEU A 134 16.27 4.15 18.91
N ARG A 135 16.96 4.51 17.82
CA ARG A 135 17.20 3.61 16.70
C ARG A 135 18.02 2.38 17.12
N HIS A 136 19.10 2.56 17.87
CA HIS A 136 19.90 1.44 18.37
C HIS A 136 19.09 0.52 19.30
N ALA A 137 18.22 1.10 20.13
CA ALA A 137 17.32 0.31 20.98
C ALA A 137 16.35 -0.52 20.12
N VAL A 138 15.75 0.06 19.07
CA VAL A 138 14.90 -0.67 18.12
C VAL A 138 15.67 -1.79 17.42
N GLU A 139 16.88 -1.50 16.92
CA GLU A 139 17.75 -2.49 16.28
C GLU A 139 18.03 -3.65 17.23
N SER A 140 18.45 -3.37 18.47
CA SER A 140 18.70 -4.39 19.48
C SER A 140 17.43 -5.19 19.80
N ALA A 141 16.29 -4.54 20.01
CA ALA A 141 15.04 -5.21 20.33
C ALA A 141 14.58 -6.13 19.18
N LEU A 142 14.64 -5.66 17.93
CA LEU A 142 14.33 -6.49 16.76
C LEU A 142 15.29 -7.68 16.63
N ILE A 143 16.59 -7.47 16.85
CA ILE A 143 17.57 -8.56 16.83
C ILE A 143 17.22 -9.60 17.90
N ASN A 144 16.93 -9.22 19.13
CA ASN A 144 16.68 -10.20 20.21
C ASN A 144 15.29 -10.84 20.15
N ARG A 145 14.29 -10.16 19.57
CA ARG A 145 12.91 -10.68 19.41
C ARG A 145 12.75 -11.53 18.14
N HIS A 146 13.70 -11.45 17.21
CA HIS A 146 13.76 -12.24 15.98
C HIS A 146 12.43 -12.35 15.19
N PRO A 147 11.74 -11.24 14.85
CA PRO A 147 10.56 -11.30 13.99
C PRO A 147 10.91 -11.69 12.55
N ASP A 148 10.03 -12.48 11.93
CA ASP A 148 10.09 -12.77 10.49
C ASP A 148 9.87 -11.50 9.66
N ALA A 149 9.01 -10.62 10.17
CA ALA A 149 8.69 -9.33 9.57
C ALA A 149 8.26 -8.27 10.59
N LEU A 150 8.61 -7.01 10.30
CA LEU A 150 8.07 -5.80 10.91
C LEU A 150 7.10 -5.16 9.92
N TYR A 151 5.81 -5.05 10.23
CA TYR A 151 4.86 -4.33 9.38
C TYR A 151 4.62 -2.89 9.85
N ILE A 152 4.31 -2.02 8.88
CA ILE A 152 3.95 -0.62 9.07
C ILE A 152 2.65 -0.41 8.31
N ASP A 153 1.51 -0.33 9.02
CA ASP A 153 0.23 0.02 8.41
C ASP A 153 0.14 1.54 8.19
N GLU A 154 -0.69 1.97 7.25
CA GLU A 154 -0.80 3.36 6.80
C GLU A 154 0.57 4.02 6.46
N ALA A 155 1.52 3.22 5.98
CA ALA A 155 2.90 3.63 5.67
C ALA A 155 3.01 4.76 4.63
N HIS A 156 1.93 5.04 3.89
CA HIS A 156 1.86 6.18 2.99
C HIS A 156 2.00 7.53 3.73
N HIS A 157 1.82 7.59 5.05
CA HIS A 157 2.19 8.76 5.87
C HIS A 157 3.69 9.06 5.87
N LEU A 158 4.57 8.09 5.59
CA LEU A 158 6.01 8.32 5.36
C LEU A 158 6.27 9.12 4.08
N ALA A 159 5.37 9.02 3.10
CA ALA A 159 5.46 9.74 1.84
C ALA A 159 4.86 11.16 1.93
N LYS A 160 3.94 11.40 2.89
CA LYS A 160 3.31 12.70 3.08
C LYS A 160 4.35 13.71 3.57
N LEU A 161 4.36 14.89 2.93
CA LEU A 161 5.10 16.10 3.33
C LEU A 161 6.63 16.09 3.16
N ALA A 162 7.22 15.04 2.58
CA ALA A 162 8.64 15.06 2.25
C ALA A 162 8.89 15.74 0.88
N SER A 163 9.78 16.73 0.85
CA SER A 163 10.31 17.30 -0.41
C SER A 163 11.29 16.32 -1.07
N GLY A 164 11.49 16.39 -2.39
CA GLY A 164 12.21 15.38 -3.20
C GLY A 164 13.37 14.62 -2.53
N ARG A 165 14.40 15.30 -2.01
CA ARG A 165 15.52 14.61 -1.33
C ARG A 165 15.08 13.91 -0.02
N LYS A 166 14.23 14.55 0.77
CA LYS A 166 13.71 13.98 2.04
C LYS A 166 12.83 12.75 1.82
N LEU A 167 12.20 12.61 0.64
CA LEU A 167 11.45 11.40 0.28
C LEU A 167 12.39 10.20 0.14
N LYS A 168 13.59 10.41 -0.43
CA LYS A 168 14.59 9.34 -0.61
C LYS A 168 15.18 8.87 0.70
N ASP A 169 15.36 9.79 1.66
CA ASP A 169 15.94 9.47 2.97
C ASP A 169 15.07 8.49 3.79
N GLN A 170 13.74 8.51 3.64
CA GLN A 170 12.84 7.64 4.42
C GLN A 170 13.03 6.15 4.14
N PRO A 171 12.89 5.66 2.88
CA PRO A 171 13.09 4.25 2.58
C PRO A 171 14.56 3.83 2.71
N GLU A 172 15.54 4.75 2.53
CA GLU A 172 16.95 4.46 2.82
C GLU A 172 17.17 4.19 4.32
N ALA A 173 16.52 4.96 5.22
CA ALA A 173 16.56 4.71 6.65
C ALA A 173 15.92 3.37 7.03
N LEU A 174 14.74 3.05 6.49
CA LEU A 174 14.08 1.76 6.72
C LEU A 174 14.89 0.59 6.17
N LYS A 175 15.49 0.73 4.98
CA LYS A 175 16.40 -0.28 4.42
C LYS A 175 17.60 -0.51 5.33
N SER A 176 18.19 0.55 5.86
CA SER A 176 19.32 0.45 6.78
C SER A 176 18.92 -0.29 8.07
N LEU A 177 17.76 0.06 8.65
CA LEU A 177 17.19 -0.63 9.80
C LEU A 177 16.94 -2.13 9.52
N SER A 178 16.27 -2.43 8.41
CA SER A 178 16.01 -3.81 7.96
C SER A 178 17.29 -4.62 7.83
N SER A 179 18.34 -4.04 7.24
CA SER A 179 19.63 -4.71 7.05
C SER A 179 20.37 -4.97 8.35
N LEU A 180 20.37 -4.01 9.28
CA LEU A 180 21.09 -4.12 10.56
C LEU A 180 20.37 -5.05 11.53
N ALA A 181 19.04 -4.93 11.61
CA ALA A 181 18.20 -5.75 12.48
C ALA A 181 17.86 -7.13 11.90
N LYS A 182 18.27 -7.41 10.65
CA LYS A 182 17.99 -8.66 9.91
C LYS A 182 16.51 -9.02 9.85
N VAL A 183 15.64 -8.00 9.69
CA VAL A 183 14.18 -8.15 9.61
C VAL A 183 13.66 -7.62 8.28
N ARG A 184 12.62 -8.24 7.72
CA ARG A 184 11.93 -7.67 6.55
C ARG A 184 10.91 -6.64 6.98
N ILE A 185 10.82 -5.52 6.27
CA ILE A 185 9.84 -4.47 6.58
C ILE A 185 8.71 -4.51 5.55
N VAL A 186 7.48 -4.72 6.02
CA VAL A 186 6.25 -4.72 5.21
C VAL A 186 5.55 -3.36 5.38
N MET A 187 5.53 -2.53 4.35
CA MET A 187 4.81 -1.27 4.33
C MET A 187 3.47 -1.46 3.65
N VAL A 188 2.38 -1.13 4.35
CA VAL A 188 1.01 -1.25 3.85
C VAL A 188 0.39 0.14 3.77
N GLY A 189 -0.28 0.48 2.67
CA GLY A 189 -0.88 1.80 2.53
C GLY A 189 -1.73 1.98 1.27
N THR A 190 -2.12 3.22 1.00
CA THR A 190 -2.80 3.59 -0.24
C THR A 190 -1.81 3.71 -1.41
N TYR A 191 -2.30 4.05 -2.60
CA TYR A 191 -1.44 4.38 -3.75
C TYR A 191 -0.49 5.57 -3.48
N ASP A 192 -0.72 6.36 -2.43
CA ASP A 192 0.21 7.40 -1.99
C ASP A 192 1.55 6.83 -1.46
N LEU A 193 1.63 5.51 -1.27
CA LEU A 193 2.88 4.82 -0.94
C LEU A 193 3.80 4.65 -2.17
N MET A 194 3.25 4.69 -3.38
CA MET A 194 3.99 4.43 -4.63
C MET A 194 5.23 5.31 -4.85
N PRO A 195 5.23 6.62 -4.51
CA PRO A 195 6.42 7.44 -4.62
C PRO A 195 7.63 6.91 -3.86
N LEU A 196 7.45 6.07 -2.83
CA LEU A 196 8.56 5.47 -2.07
C LEU A 196 9.15 4.22 -2.73
N ILE A 197 8.45 3.58 -3.65
CA ILE A 197 8.84 2.30 -4.25
C ILE A 197 10.05 2.45 -5.18
N ASN A 198 10.01 3.50 -6.02
CA ASN A 198 10.96 3.70 -7.13
C ASN A 198 12.11 4.67 -6.77
N LEU A 199 12.41 4.85 -5.48
CA LEU A 199 13.44 5.78 -5.01
C LEU A 199 14.84 5.16 -5.02
N GLY A 200 15.52 5.28 -6.15
CA GLY A 200 16.93 4.90 -6.30
C GLY A 200 17.14 3.44 -6.70
N ASP A 201 18.20 3.22 -7.47
CA ASP A 201 18.63 1.93 -8.03
C ASP A 201 18.76 0.82 -6.97
N GLN A 202 19.37 1.12 -5.82
CA GLN A 202 19.58 0.13 -4.77
C GLN A 202 18.29 -0.26 -4.03
N LEU A 203 17.26 0.59 -4.09
CA LEU A 203 15.96 0.31 -3.49
C LEU A 203 15.16 -0.58 -4.42
N CYS A 204 15.11 -0.26 -5.72
CA CYS A 204 14.39 -1.05 -6.72
C CYS A 204 14.74 -2.54 -6.67
N ARG A 205 16.01 -2.90 -6.47
CA ARG A 205 16.45 -4.31 -6.38
C ARG A 205 15.99 -5.02 -5.10
N ARG A 206 15.87 -4.30 -3.97
CA ARG A 206 15.57 -4.87 -2.64
C ARG A 206 14.12 -4.69 -2.20
N SER A 207 13.29 -4.16 -3.09
CA SER A 207 11.89 -3.88 -2.87
C SER A 207 11.02 -4.87 -3.64
N LYS A 208 9.94 -5.34 -3.00
CA LYS A 208 8.89 -6.11 -3.68
C LYS A 208 7.58 -5.36 -3.57
N SER A 209 6.95 -5.09 -4.72
CA SER A 209 5.62 -4.49 -4.79
C SER A 209 4.54 -5.55 -4.90
N ILE A 210 3.46 -5.39 -4.14
CA ILE A 210 2.26 -6.22 -4.14
C ILE A 210 1.08 -5.25 -4.25
N HIS A 211 0.38 -5.34 -5.38
CA HIS A 211 -0.79 -4.52 -5.66
C HIS A 211 -2.03 -5.29 -5.23
N PHE A 212 -2.90 -4.64 -4.46
CA PHE A 212 -4.19 -5.17 -4.03
C PHE A 212 -5.31 -4.32 -4.67
N PRO A 213 -5.77 -4.66 -5.89
CA PRO A 213 -6.75 -3.88 -6.65
C PRO A 213 -8.18 -4.05 -6.14
N LEU A 214 -9.06 -3.13 -6.54
CA LEU A 214 -10.51 -3.30 -6.47
C LEU A 214 -10.99 -4.30 -7.53
N TYR A 215 -12.27 -4.70 -7.45
CA TYR A 215 -12.90 -5.49 -8.53
C TYR A 215 -13.41 -4.57 -9.63
N HIS A 216 -13.16 -4.94 -10.89
CA HIS A 216 -13.53 -4.19 -12.07
C HIS A 216 -14.81 -4.72 -12.73
N ALA A 217 -15.80 -3.85 -12.97
CA ALA A 217 -17.05 -4.22 -13.64
C ALA A 217 -16.89 -4.50 -15.14
N ASP A 218 -15.81 -4.08 -15.77
CA ASP A 218 -15.45 -4.36 -17.15
C ASP A 218 -14.65 -5.68 -17.32
N CYS A 219 -14.50 -6.46 -16.25
CA CYS A 219 -13.87 -7.78 -16.25
C CYS A 219 -14.85 -8.83 -15.71
N ASP A 220 -15.20 -9.82 -16.54
CA ASP A 220 -16.20 -10.83 -16.21
C ASP A 220 -15.79 -11.68 -14.99
N GLU A 221 -14.50 -12.00 -14.86
CA GLU A 221 -13.96 -12.73 -13.71
C GLU A 221 -14.11 -11.93 -12.41
N ASP A 222 -13.87 -10.62 -12.47
CA ASP A 222 -14.01 -9.73 -11.32
C ASP A 222 -15.49 -9.55 -10.93
N VAL A 223 -16.40 -9.42 -11.90
CA VAL A 223 -17.85 -9.37 -11.67
C VAL A 223 -18.33 -10.66 -11.00
N PHE A 224 -17.89 -11.83 -11.50
CA PHE A 224 -18.23 -13.12 -10.92
C PHE A 224 -17.71 -13.24 -9.47
N ALA A 225 -16.46 -12.85 -9.23
CA ALA A 225 -15.86 -12.87 -7.91
C ALA A 225 -16.59 -11.92 -6.94
N PHE A 226 -16.95 -10.73 -7.38
CA PHE A 226 -17.69 -9.76 -6.57
C PHE A 226 -19.12 -10.23 -6.24
N LYS A 227 -19.83 -10.85 -7.18
CA LYS A 227 -21.13 -11.48 -6.90
C LYS A 227 -21.01 -12.62 -5.90
N SER A 228 -19.95 -13.42 -5.99
CA SER A 228 -19.67 -14.48 -5.01
C SER A 228 -19.41 -13.93 -3.60
N VAL A 229 -18.73 -12.78 -3.52
CA VAL A 229 -18.53 -12.01 -2.28
C VAL A 229 -19.88 -11.58 -1.70
N LEU A 230 -20.74 -10.95 -2.50
CA LEU A 230 -22.09 -10.52 -2.07
C LEU A 230 -22.92 -11.68 -1.53
N HIS A 231 -22.99 -12.77 -2.30
CA HIS A 231 -23.74 -13.96 -1.90
C HIS A 231 -23.23 -14.56 -0.58
N THR A 232 -21.93 -14.51 -0.35
CA THR A 232 -21.36 -14.98 0.92
C THR A 232 -21.75 -14.06 2.07
N PHE A 233 -21.66 -12.74 1.92
CA PHE A 233 -22.10 -11.81 2.95
C PHE A 233 -23.60 -11.92 3.25
N GLU A 234 -24.44 -12.04 2.22
CA GLU A 234 -25.88 -12.29 2.34
C GLU A 234 -26.17 -13.48 3.26
N ARG A 235 -25.44 -14.58 3.09
CA ARG A 235 -25.59 -15.79 3.92
C ARG A 235 -24.99 -15.67 5.31
N HIS A 236 -24.15 -14.67 5.57
CA HIS A 236 -23.56 -14.44 6.88
C HIS A 236 -24.19 -13.28 7.64
N LEU A 237 -25.13 -12.54 7.05
CA LEU A 237 -25.98 -11.59 7.75
C LEU A 237 -26.92 -12.37 8.69
N PRO A 238 -26.82 -12.21 10.02
CA PRO A 238 -27.56 -13.00 11.00
C PRO A 238 -29.01 -12.52 11.12
N LEU A 239 -29.78 -12.71 10.05
CA LEU A 239 -31.19 -12.35 9.90
C LEU A 239 -32.03 -13.60 9.60
N PRO A 240 -33.31 -13.66 10.04
CA PRO A 240 -34.20 -14.77 9.73
C PRO A 240 -34.24 -15.09 8.23
N GLU A 241 -34.42 -14.05 7.41
CA GLU A 241 -34.48 -14.09 5.96
C GLU A 241 -33.27 -13.37 5.38
N ALA A 242 -32.62 -13.97 4.38
CA ALA A 242 -31.49 -13.37 3.70
C ALA A 242 -31.98 -12.27 2.74
N PRO A 243 -31.34 -11.09 2.70
CA PRO A 243 -31.66 -10.06 1.72
C PRO A 243 -31.19 -10.48 0.32
N ASP A 244 -31.95 -10.17 -0.74
CA ASP A 244 -31.50 -10.49 -2.12
C ASP A 244 -30.48 -9.45 -2.60
N LEU A 245 -29.22 -9.59 -2.17
CA LEU A 245 -28.15 -8.66 -2.57
C LEU A 245 -27.72 -8.89 -4.02
N LEU A 246 -27.92 -10.11 -4.55
CA LEU A 246 -27.54 -10.47 -5.92
C LEU A 246 -28.42 -9.80 -6.96
N GLN A 247 -29.72 -9.67 -6.70
CA GLN A 247 -30.63 -8.92 -7.57
C GLN A 247 -30.18 -7.45 -7.74
N HIS A 248 -29.55 -6.88 -6.71
CA HIS A 248 -29.09 -5.49 -6.65
C HIS A 248 -27.58 -5.35 -6.63
N TRP A 249 -26.88 -6.27 -7.30
CA TRP A 249 -25.41 -6.32 -7.27
C TRP A 249 -24.76 -5.04 -7.83
N GLU A 250 -25.39 -4.37 -8.82
CA GLU A 250 -24.88 -3.13 -9.42
C GLU A 250 -24.88 -1.98 -8.42
N ASP A 251 -25.98 -1.80 -7.67
CA ASP A 251 -26.05 -0.81 -6.60
C ASP A 251 -25.01 -1.10 -5.51
N CYS A 252 -24.87 -2.38 -5.16
CA CYS A 252 -23.85 -2.82 -4.21
C CYS A 252 -22.43 -2.52 -4.70
N TYR A 253 -22.17 -2.72 -5.99
CA TYR A 253 -20.90 -2.45 -6.63
C TYR A 253 -20.59 -0.95 -6.69
N ILE A 254 -21.56 -0.12 -7.11
CA ILE A 254 -21.42 1.34 -7.23
C ILE A 254 -21.06 1.95 -5.88
N HIS A 255 -21.83 1.64 -4.84
CA HIS A 255 -21.67 2.24 -3.52
C HIS A 255 -20.51 1.65 -2.70
N SER A 256 -19.92 0.54 -3.16
CA SER A 256 -18.66 0.02 -2.63
C SER A 256 -17.44 0.33 -3.49
N VAL A 257 -17.63 0.86 -4.70
CA VAL A 257 -16.55 1.11 -5.68
C VAL A 257 -15.74 -0.16 -5.97
N GLY A 258 -16.40 -1.33 -6.00
CA GLY A 258 -15.74 -2.63 -6.15
C GLY A 258 -14.81 -3.03 -4.99
N CYS A 259 -14.82 -2.29 -3.88
CA CYS A 259 -13.98 -2.53 -2.71
C CYS A 259 -14.74 -3.33 -1.63
N VAL A 260 -14.28 -4.55 -1.36
CA VAL A 260 -14.96 -5.50 -0.44
C VAL A 260 -15.05 -4.98 0.99
N GLY A 261 -14.06 -4.24 1.48
CA GLY A 261 -14.10 -3.63 2.81
C GLY A 261 -15.15 -2.53 2.91
N VAL A 262 -15.30 -1.69 1.89
CA VAL A 262 -16.37 -0.67 1.84
C VAL A 262 -17.74 -1.35 1.89
N LEU A 263 -17.92 -2.41 1.09
CA LEU A 263 -19.14 -3.22 1.10
C LEU A 263 -19.41 -3.82 2.49
N LYS A 264 -18.39 -4.41 3.14
CA LYS A 264 -18.51 -4.99 4.48
C LYS A 264 -18.92 -3.93 5.50
N ASP A 265 -18.27 -2.78 5.50
CA ASP A 265 -18.55 -1.70 6.47
C ASP A 265 -19.97 -1.18 6.29
N TRP A 266 -20.40 -0.96 5.05
CA TRP A 266 -21.77 -0.57 4.73
C TRP A 266 -22.80 -1.60 5.22
N LEU A 267 -22.62 -2.89 4.88
CA LEU A 267 -23.53 -3.94 5.35
C LEU A 267 -23.55 -4.06 6.89
N SER A 268 -22.42 -3.80 7.56
CA SER A 268 -22.35 -3.80 9.03
C SER A 268 -23.16 -2.69 9.64
N GLN A 269 -23.02 -1.49 9.07
CA GLN A 269 -23.74 -0.30 9.51
C GLN A 269 -25.24 -0.47 9.29
N THR A 270 -25.66 -0.95 8.12
CA THR A 270 -27.06 -1.24 7.83
C THR A 270 -27.63 -2.31 8.76
N LEU A 271 -26.91 -3.42 8.98
CA LEU A 271 -27.34 -4.46 9.91
C LEU A 271 -27.52 -3.92 11.33
N SER A 272 -26.55 -3.12 11.81
CA SER A 272 -26.60 -2.56 13.16
C SER A 272 -27.80 -1.64 13.33
N ALA A 273 -27.99 -0.70 12.39
CA ALA A 273 -29.12 0.23 12.43
C ALA A 273 -30.46 -0.50 12.37
N VAL A 274 -30.61 -1.48 11.46
CA VAL A 274 -31.87 -2.24 11.33
C VAL A 274 -32.17 -3.02 12.60
N LEU A 275 -31.21 -3.72 13.21
CA LEU A 275 -31.46 -4.54 14.40
C LEU A 275 -31.63 -3.71 15.68
N GLU A 276 -31.04 -2.52 15.77
CA GLU A 276 -31.23 -1.61 16.90
C GLU A 276 -32.61 -0.92 16.85
N GLU A 277 -33.05 -0.48 15.67
CA GLU A 277 -34.35 0.17 15.49
C GLU A 277 -35.52 -0.83 15.43
N ARG A 278 -35.29 -1.98 14.79
CA ARG A 278 -36.28 -3.04 14.52
C ARG A 278 -35.67 -4.42 14.80
N PRO A 279 -35.57 -4.83 16.08
CA PRO A 279 -34.94 -6.11 16.46
C PRO A 279 -35.55 -7.35 15.79
N ASP A 280 -36.85 -7.30 15.51
CA ASP A 280 -37.62 -8.38 14.88
C ASP A 280 -37.65 -8.29 13.35
N SER A 281 -36.84 -7.41 12.73
CA SER A 281 -36.81 -7.30 11.27
C SER A 281 -36.38 -8.64 10.64
N PRO A 282 -37.17 -9.19 9.70
CA PRO A 282 -36.84 -10.48 9.09
C PRO A 282 -35.64 -10.38 8.15
N THR A 283 -35.42 -9.21 7.53
CA THR A 283 -34.37 -8.99 6.53
C THR A 283 -33.92 -7.52 6.49
N ILE A 284 -32.92 -7.22 5.66
CA ILE A 284 -32.50 -5.88 5.26
C ILE A 284 -33.16 -5.55 3.92
N THR A 285 -33.83 -4.41 3.83
CA THR A 285 -34.47 -3.96 2.58
C THR A 285 -33.56 -3.04 1.78
N LEU A 286 -33.90 -2.81 0.51
CA LEU A 286 -33.19 -1.83 -0.33
C LEU A 286 -33.25 -0.41 0.25
N LYS A 287 -34.34 -0.07 0.92
CA LYS A 287 -34.47 1.22 1.59
C LYS A 287 -33.42 1.36 2.68
N ASP A 288 -33.22 0.31 3.48
CA ASP A 288 -32.22 0.29 4.56
C ASP A 288 -30.79 0.38 4.00
N LEU A 289 -30.52 -0.34 2.90
CA LEU A 289 -29.23 -0.23 2.19
C LEU A 289 -29.00 1.21 1.70
N SER A 290 -29.99 1.81 1.03
CA SER A 290 -29.88 3.16 0.46
C SER A 290 -29.64 4.24 1.51
N GLN A 291 -30.17 4.09 2.73
CA GLN A 291 -30.00 5.05 3.83
C GLN A 291 -28.56 5.13 4.34
N HIS A 292 -27.81 4.03 4.27
CA HIS A 292 -26.43 3.94 4.73
C HIS A 292 -25.42 3.84 3.59
N ALA A 293 -25.87 3.94 2.34
CA ALA A 293 -25.01 3.87 1.18
C ALA A 293 -24.04 5.06 1.15
N LEU A 294 -22.79 4.79 0.75
CA LEU A 294 -21.80 5.85 0.60
C LEU A 294 -22.28 6.86 -0.46
N PRO A 295 -22.26 8.18 -0.20
CA PRO A 295 -22.72 9.16 -1.18
C PRO A 295 -21.95 9.05 -2.49
N VAL A 296 -22.64 9.25 -3.62
CA VAL A 296 -22.03 9.15 -4.96
C VAL A 296 -20.81 10.07 -5.12
N SER A 297 -20.84 11.26 -4.53
CA SER A 297 -19.69 12.18 -4.54
C SER A 297 -18.44 11.60 -3.87
N GLN A 298 -18.61 10.83 -2.79
CA GLN A 298 -17.50 10.16 -2.10
C GLN A 298 -17.03 8.94 -2.90
N CYS A 299 -17.96 8.17 -3.49
CA CYS A 299 -17.65 7.06 -4.39
C CYS A 299 -16.78 7.53 -5.57
N LEU A 300 -17.11 8.67 -6.18
CA LEU A 300 -16.32 9.27 -7.28
C LEU A 300 -14.91 9.66 -6.85
N ILE A 301 -14.74 10.20 -5.63
CA ILE A 301 -13.40 10.53 -5.09
C ILE A 301 -12.57 9.26 -4.93
N MET A 302 -13.15 8.21 -4.34
CA MET A 302 -12.48 6.92 -4.15
C MET A 302 -12.10 6.28 -5.49
N LEU A 303 -13.04 6.26 -6.45
CA LEU A 303 -12.80 5.70 -7.78
C LEU A 303 -11.68 6.45 -8.50
N LYS A 304 -11.69 7.78 -8.49
CA LYS A 304 -10.65 8.59 -9.13
C LYS A 304 -9.28 8.33 -8.52
N ALA A 305 -9.19 8.22 -7.19
CA ALA A 305 -7.95 7.88 -6.51
C ALA A 305 -7.44 6.48 -6.90
N ALA A 306 -8.34 5.50 -7.03
CA ALA A 306 -7.99 4.15 -7.47
C ALA A 306 -7.47 4.13 -8.92
N GLN A 307 -8.21 4.75 -9.84
CA GLN A 307 -7.84 4.86 -11.26
C GLN A 307 -6.47 5.51 -11.45
N GLN A 308 -6.20 6.62 -10.76
CA GLN A 308 -4.91 7.31 -10.81
C GLN A 308 -3.75 6.45 -10.26
N GLY A 309 -4.03 5.63 -9.25
CA GLY A 309 -3.05 4.69 -8.70
C GLY A 309 -2.73 3.57 -9.68
N GLU A 310 -3.76 2.96 -10.27
CA GLU A 310 -3.63 1.86 -11.21
C GLU A 310 -3.02 2.28 -12.54
N GLU A 311 -3.31 3.50 -13.01
CA GLU A 311 -2.68 4.05 -14.21
C GLU A 311 -1.16 4.11 -14.08
N LYS A 312 -0.63 4.45 -12.90
CA LYS A 312 0.82 4.50 -12.62
C LYS A 312 1.48 3.12 -12.60
N LEU A 313 0.72 2.03 -12.53
CA LEU A 313 1.24 0.65 -12.55
C LEU A 313 1.28 0.07 -13.96
N LYS A 314 0.56 0.67 -14.91
CA LYS A 314 0.56 0.21 -16.29
C LYS A 314 1.92 0.50 -16.90
N ASN A 315 2.75 -0.54 -17.05
CA ASN A 315 3.94 -0.45 -17.88
C ASN A 315 3.49 -0.19 -19.31
N THR A 316 3.83 0.97 -19.84
CA THR A 316 3.50 1.28 -21.23
C THR A 316 4.47 0.53 -22.14
N GLN A 317 3.97 0.08 -23.30
CA GLN A 317 4.83 -0.47 -24.34
C GLN A 317 5.94 0.52 -24.73
N ALA A 318 5.64 1.83 -24.66
CA ALA A 318 6.60 2.91 -24.85
C ALA A 318 7.73 2.90 -23.82
N GLU A 319 7.45 2.69 -22.52
CA GLU A 319 8.49 2.58 -21.49
C GLU A 319 9.36 1.33 -21.67
N LEU A 320 8.76 0.21 -22.06
CA LEU A 320 9.50 -1.02 -22.38
C LEU A 320 10.39 -0.82 -23.60
N ASP A 321 9.91 -0.15 -24.64
CA ASP A 321 10.68 0.13 -25.85
C ASP A 321 11.77 1.17 -25.59
N GLN A 322 11.51 2.17 -24.75
CA GLN A 322 12.52 3.09 -24.26
C GLN A 322 13.61 2.35 -23.47
N LEU A 323 13.23 1.41 -22.59
CA LEU A 323 14.18 0.60 -21.84
C LEU A 323 15.01 -0.31 -22.78
N ARG A 324 14.36 -0.98 -23.73
CA ARG A 324 15.03 -1.78 -24.78
C ARG A 324 16.00 -0.93 -25.59
N SER A 325 15.60 0.28 -25.98
CA SER A 325 16.46 1.25 -26.67
C SER A 325 17.68 1.63 -25.84
N ALA A 326 17.47 2.01 -24.57
CA ALA A 326 18.54 2.41 -23.65
C ALA A 326 19.51 1.26 -23.33
N MET A 327 19.02 0.01 -23.34
CA MET A 327 19.85 -1.19 -23.19
C MET A 327 20.54 -1.63 -24.50
N GLY A 328 20.36 -0.90 -25.60
CA GLY A 328 20.96 -1.22 -26.89
C GLY A 328 20.37 -2.46 -27.59
N LEU A 329 19.17 -2.90 -27.17
CA LEU A 329 18.49 -4.08 -27.72
C LEU A 329 17.71 -3.76 -29.00
N LEU A 330 17.40 -2.49 -29.26
CA LEU A 330 16.87 -2.03 -30.54
C LEU A 330 18.03 -1.71 -31.49
N ARG A 331 18.67 -2.75 -32.06
CA ARG A 331 19.57 -2.57 -33.19
C ARG A 331 18.73 -2.12 -34.39
N LYS A 332 18.94 -0.89 -34.86
CA LYS A 332 18.49 -0.50 -36.21
C LYS A 332 19.10 -1.50 -37.18
N PHE A 333 18.28 -2.29 -37.86
CA PHE A 333 18.73 -2.97 -39.08
C PHE A 333 19.26 -1.88 -40.02
N PRO A 334 20.48 -2.00 -40.58
CA PRO A 334 20.89 -1.11 -41.65
C PRO A 334 19.90 -1.35 -42.78
N GLN A 335 19.07 -0.35 -43.09
CA GLN A 335 18.36 -0.35 -44.35
C GLN A 335 19.42 -0.35 -45.44
N MET A 336 19.44 -1.40 -46.27
CA MET A 336 20.12 -1.40 -47.54
C MET A 336 19.72 -0.11 -48.27
N SER A 337 20.73 0.69 -48.59
CA SER A 337 20.64 1.83 -49.48
C SER A 337 20.01 1.40 -50.79
N THR A 338 18.76 1.78 -51.03
CA THR A 338 18.24 1.93 -52.38
C THR A 338 18.84 3.19 -52.95
N GLU A 339 19.84 3.01 -53.82
CA GLU A 339 20.31 4.00 -54.78
C GLU A 339 19.12 4.48 -55.63
N THR A 340 18.97 5.80 -55.71
CA THR A 340 18.35 6.61 -56.79
C THR A 340 18.24 8.03 -56.18
N THR A 341 18.72 9.12 -56.76
CA THR A 341 18.91 9.50 -58.17
C THR A 341 19.82 10.74 -58.21
N ASP A 342 20.69 10.79 -59.20
CA ASP A 342 21.30 12.01 -59.73
C ASP A 342 20.24 12.97 -60.29
N SER A 343 20.37 14.27 -60.00
CA SER A 343 20.46 15.35 -61.03
C SER A 343 20.31 16.76 -60.41
N THR A 344 21.47 17.43 -60.32
CA THR A 344 21.81 18.83 -60.68
C THR A 344 20.82 20.01 -60.69
N SER A 345 21.32 21.13 -60.11
CA SER A 345 21.18 22.58 -60.47
C SER A 345 19.78 23.24 -60.41
N GLU A 346 19.54 24.49 -60.01
CA GLU A 346 20.37 25.69 -59.77
C GLU A 346 19.50 26.75 -59.01
N GLN A 347 20.15 27.59 -58.17
CA GLN A 347 20.01 29.07 -57.95
C GLN A 347 18.61 29.76 -58.12
N GLN A 348 18.11 30.74 -57.37
CA GLN A 348 18.56 31.72 -56.35
C GLN A 348 17.30 32.55 -55.87
N PRO A 349 17.35 33.75 -55.24
CA PRO A 349 17.03 33.99 -53.83
C PRO A 349 15.78 34.89 -53.59
N ASN A 350 15.37 35.12 -52.32
CA ASN A 350 14.98 36.45 -51.81
C ASN A 350 14.55 36.42 -50.33
N THR A 351 15.32 37.12 -49.50
CA THR A 351 14.96 37.78 -48.23
C THR A 351 14.36 39.19 -48.52
N PRO A 352 13.94 40.08 -47.57
CA PRO A 352 14.05 40.06 -46.11
C PRO A 352 12.81 40.62 -45.33
N PHE A 353 12.96 40.75 -43.99
CA PHE A 353 12.34 41.66 -42.98
C PHE A 353 11.95 40.85 -41.72
N SER A 354 12.23 41.22 -40.46
CA SER A 354 13.08 42.25 -39.84
C SER A 354 13.02 42.08 -38.29
N ARG A 355 14.22 42.11 -37.65
CA ARG A 355 14.58 42.68 -36.32
C ARG A 355 13.90 42.19 -35.02
N THR A 356 14.61 41.38 -34.21
CA THR A 356 15.47 41.70 -33.03
C THR A 356 14.78 41.96 -31.68
N LYS A 357 15.13 41.18 -30.62
CA LYS A 357 15.98 41.65 -29.50
C LYS A 357 16.33 40.57 -28.45
N ASN A 358 17.63 40.54 -28.17
CA ASN A 358 18.46 39.90 -27.12
C ASN A 358 17.89 39.74 -25.69
N LYS A 359 18.36 38.71 -24.95
CA LYS A 359 19.47 38.83 -23.95
C LYS A 359 19.82 37.50 -23.27
N ASN A 360 21.08 37.09 -23.43
CA ASN A 360 21.77 36.08 -22.61
C ASN A 360 22.52 36.78 -21.47
N VAL A 361 22.43 36.25 -20.23
CA VAL A 361 23.23 36.69 -19.07
C VAL A 361 23.81 35.48 -18.34
N GLY A 362 25.13 35.48 -18.14
CA GLY A 362 25.79 34.93 -16.94
C GLY A 362 26.38 33.53 -16.98
N LYS A 363 27.58 33.35 -17.57
CA LYS A 363 28.53 32.29 -17.17
C LYS A 363 29.82 32.95 -16.68
N SER A 364 30.17 32.77 -15.40
CA SER A 364 31.42 33.24 -14.82
C SER A 364 32.59 32.30 -15.17
N LYS A 365 33.78 32.88 -15.38
CA LYS A 365 35.03 32.15 -15.65
C LYS A 365 35.72 31.73 -14.33
N PRO A 366 36.44 30.60 -14.29
CA PRO A 366 37.09 30.10 -13.08
C PRO A 366 38.37 30.88 -12.74
N ARG A 367 38.60 31.15 -11.44
CA ARG A 367 39.79 31.82 -10.89
C ARG A 367 40.54 30.86 -9.96
N ARG A 368 41.83 30.62 -10.21
CA ARG A 368 42.73 29.81 -9.36
C ARG A 368 43.18 30.63 -8.13
N TYR A 369 43.17 30.02 -6.94
CA TYR A 369 43.79 30.58 -5.73
C TYR A 369 45.25 30.09 -5.58
N ARG A 370 46.14 30.95 -5.06
CA ARG A 370 47.49 30.58 -4.64
C ARG A 370 47.47 30.02 -3.21
N VAL A 371 48.26 28.98 -2.97
CA VAL A 371 48.42 28.30 -1.68
C VAL A 371 49.80 28.64 -1.12
N GLY A 372 49.88 28.96 0.19
CA GLY A 372 51.07 28.85 1.03
C GLY A 372 52.00 30.06 1.13
N GLY A 373 52.22 30.54 2.36
CA GLY A 373 53.24 31.52 2.71
C GLY A 373 53.18 31.90 4.19
N SER A 374 53.96 31.19 5.00
CA SER A 374 54.29 31.44 6.40
C SER A 374 55.05 32.77 6.61
N SER A 375 54.84 33.44 7.76
CA SER A 375 55.86 33.98 8.72
C SER A 375 55.29 35.12 9.60
N GLN A 376 55.45 34.98 10.93
CA GLN A 376 55.88 35.93 11.99
C GLN A 376 55.52 37.44 11.85
N CYS A 377 55.10 38.18 12.89
CA CYS A 377 55.38 38.16 14.33
C CYS A 377 54.12 38.46 15.17
#